data_AF-A0A5M3XD34-F1
#
_entry.id   AF-A0A5M3XD34-F1
#
_cell.length_a   1.000
_cell.length_b   1.000
_cell.length_c   1.000
_cell.angle_alpha   90.00
_cell.angle_beta   90.00
_cell.angle_gamma   90.00
#
_symmetry.space_group_name_H-M   'P 1'
#
loop_
_entity.id
_entity.type
_entity.pdbx_description
1 polymer ?
#
loop_
_entity_poly.entity_id
_entity_poly.type
_entity_poly.pdbx_seq_one_letter_code
_entity_poly.pdbx_strand_id
1 'polypeptide(L)'
;MRSARNEDRDKRFYKELYDTWYKKGSLVADPNTLASKIYNMMAVSDVGYLKDALSQKEIEEIYEATEAFTIQAQTEDGKYLNVSQALEIGSYIGFLNPDIGEKPTGLNYRQRRIVINLTSQQAAVRATKALGSLSSDKTVFSDLMQFKVFLSATAQPTTEVKNDKIVVYYRVGDQMEGDADYVGDRIVAAVTDALQEGDADETVTPFYSQVSPAISWAEEPVDYIQGLRQSKDQSFTWTRAAVIASLLKGHAEPVRSAEELQRLIEAGLGDFGVMPKKPHRHLGL
;
A
#
# COMPACT_ATOMS: atom_id res chain seq x y z
N MET A 1 4.81 21.70 -1.54
CA MET A 1 3.51 21.23 -2.07
C MET A 1 3.19 19.78 -1.69
N ARG A 2 4.04 18.77 -2.00
CA ARG A 2 3.80 17.34 -1.61
C ARG A 2 3.56 17.12 -0.11
N SER A 3 4.41 17.68 0.75
CA SER A 3 4.25 17.54 2.22
C SER A 3 2.91 18.06 2.74
N ALA A 4 2.41 19.17 2.19
CA ALA A 4 1.13 19.75 2.61
C ALA A 4 -0.05 18.86 2.19
N ARG A 5 -0.03 18.28 0.98
CA ARG A 5 -1.07 17.33 0.54
C ARG A 5 -1.15 16.09 1.41
N ASN A 6 0.00 15.53 1.78
CA ASN A 6 0.06 14.39 2.70
C ASN A 6 -0.52 14.74 4.07
N GLU A 7 -0.13 15.89 4.62
CA GLU A 7 -0.61 16.37 5.91
C GLU A 7 -2.12 16.64 5.90
N ASP A 8 -2.64 17.28 4.86
CA ASP A 8 -4.07 17.56 4.72
C ASP A 8 -4.90 16.29 4.61
N ARG A 9 -4.40 15.26 3.90
CA ARG A 9 -5.04 13.94 3.83
C ARG A 9 -5.05 13.26 5.20
N ASP A 10 -3.91 13.23 5.90
CA ASP A 10 -3.83 12.58 7.21
C ASP A 10 -4.73 13.30 8.23
N LYS A 11 -4.81 14.64 8.18
CA LYS A 11 -5.78 15.45 8.95
C LYS A 11 -7.23 15.07 8.67
N ARG A 12 -7.62 14.88 7.40
CA ARG A 12 -8.99 14.44 7.05
C ARG A 12 -9.30 13.09 7.68
N PHE A 13 -8.36 12.15 7.64
CA PHE A 13 -8.52 10.85 8.28
C PHE A 13 -8.69 10.97 9.80
N TYR A 14 -7.88 11.78 10.49
CA TYR A 14 -8.04 11.99 11.95
C TYR A 14 -9.39 12.60 12.30
N LYS A 15 -9.86 13.55 11.49
CA LYS A 15 -11.18 14.15 11.66
C LYS A 15 -12.30 13.12 11.49
N GLU A 16 -12.23 12.30 10.45
CA GLU A 16 -13.21 11.24 10.21
C GLU A 16 -13.23 10.21 11.34
N LEU A 17 -12.05 9.81 11.83
CA LEU A 17 -11.91 8.92 12.98
C LEU A 17 -12.59 9.50 14.23
N TYR A 18 -12.36 10.78 14.50
CA TYR A 18 -12.97 11.49 15.63
C TYR A 18 -14.49 11.53 15.51
N ASP A 19 -15.01 12.03 14.38
CA ASP A 19 -16.45 12.23 14.18
C ASP A 19 -17.22 10.90 14.25
N THR A 20 -16.60 9.82 13.76
CA THR A 20 -17.18 8.48 13.74
C THR A 20 -17.25 7.88 15.14
N TRP A 21 -16.17 7.93 15.93
CA TRP A 21 -16.06 7.11 17.15
C TRP A 21 -15.91 7.87 18.47
N TYR A 22 -15.84 9.21 18.45
CA TYR A 22 -15.87 10.00 19.69
C TYR A 22 -17.24 10.65 19.89
N LYS A 23 -17.79 10.49 21.10
CA LYS A 23 -19.02 11.16 21.55
C LYS A 23 -18.78 11.78 22.92
N LYS A 24 -18.96 13.11 23.01
CA LYS A 24 -18.65 13.90 24.23
C LYS A 24 -17.24 13.63 24.77
N GLY A 25 -16.29 13.37 23.87
CA GLY A 25 -14.90 13.08 24.18
C GLY A 25 -14.56 11.66 24.63
N SER A 26 -15.55 10.77 24.67
CA SER A 26 -15.32 9.34 24.94
C SER A 26 -15.33 8.53 23.65
N LEU A 27 -14.40 7.56 23.56
CA LEU A 27 -14.40 6.56 22.50
C LEU A 27 -15.60 5.61 22.69
N VAL A 28 -16.45 5.48 21.67
CA VAL A 28 -17.65 4.62 21.69
C VAL A 28 -17.53 3.39 20.78
N ALA A 29 -16.37 3.19 20.17
CA ALA A 29 -16.12 2.01 19.34
C ALA A 29 -15.84 0.78 20.20
N ASP A 30 -16.33 -0.38 19.75
CA ASP A 30 -15.97 -1.68 20.34
C ASP A 30 -14.46 -1.92 20.23
N PRO A 31 -13.73 -2.07 21.36
CA PRO A 31 -12.31 -2.32 21.36
C PRO A 31 -11.90 -3.56 20.56
N ASN A 32 -12.71 -4.61 20.54
CA ASN A 32 -12.33 -5.88 19.90
C ASN A 32 -12.27 -5.77 18.37
N THR A 33 -13.07 -4.87 17.78
CA THR A 33 -13.16 -4.68 16.33
C THR A 33 -12.51 -3.38 15.82
N LEU A 34 -11.96 -2.57 16.73
CA LEU A 34 -11.46 -1.23 16.41
C LEU A 34 -10.36 -1.22 15.34
N ALA A 35 -9.38 -2.12 15.42
CA ALA A 35 -8.28 -2.18 14.45
C ALA A 35 -8.80 -2.49 13.03
N SER A 36 -9.69 -3.49 12.89
CA SER A 36 -10.31 -3.84 11.60
C SER A 36 -11.15 -2.71 11.05
N LYS A 37 -11.88 -1.99 11.89
CA LYS A 37 -12.67 -0.82 11.48
C LYS A 37 -11.80 0.33 11.00
N ILE A 38 -10.72 0.65 11.72
CA ILE A 38 -9.73 1.66 11.30
C ILE A 38 -9.10 1.24 9.97
N TYR A 39 -8.72 -0.03 9.85
CA TYR A 39 -8.14 -0.56 8.62
C TYR A 39 -9.07 -0.37 7.42
N ASN A 40 -10.35 -0.73 7.55
CA ASN A 40 -11.31 -0.57 6.46
C ASN A 40 -11.50 0.90 6.06
N MET A 41 -11.57 1.81 7.04
CA MET A 41 -11.65 3.26 6.82
C MET A 41 -10.42 3.83 6.07
N MET A 42 -9.25 3.20 6.23
CA MET A 42 -8.05 3.59 5.49
C MET A 42 -7.95 2.93 4.11
N ALA A 43 -8.36 1.67 4.01
CA ALA A 43 -7.96 0.78 2.92
C ALA A 43 -8.91 0.80 1.72
N VAL A 44 -10.20 1.04 1.92
CA VAL A 44 -11.25 0.78 0.92
C VAL A 44 -11.68 2.08 0.22
N SER A 45 -11.81 2.02 -1.12
CA SER A 45 -12.34 3.09 -1.99
C SER A 45 -13.79 2.83 -2.43
N ASP A 46 -14.36 3.86 -3.06
CA ASP A 46 -15.56 3.80 -3.88
C ASP A 46 -15.56 2.66 -4.92
N VAL A 47 -16.77 2.34 -5.38
CA VAL A 47 -17.06 1.36 -6.43
C VAL A 47 -16.58 1.84 -7.81
N GLY A 48 -16.40 0.90 -8.74
CA GLY A 48 -16.25 1.21 -10.17
C GLY A 48 -14.96 0.72 -10.82
N TYR A 49 -13.91 0.43 -10.05
CA TYR A 49 -12.66 -0.14 -10.59
C TYR A 49 -12.89 -1.45 -11.37
N LEU A 50 -13.79 -2.30 -10.85
CA LEU A 50 -14.19 -3.58 -11.45
C LEU A 50 -15.42 -3.47 -12.35
N LYS A 51 -15.81 -2.27 -12.78
CA LYS A 51 -17.01 -2.09 -13.62
C LYS A 51 -16.96 -2.92 -14.88
N ASP A 52 -15.81 -2.95 -15.54
CA ASP A 52 -15.57 -3.68 -16.77
C ASP A 52 -14.63 -4.86 -16.50
N ALA A 53 -14.98 -6.03 -17.02
CA ALA A 53 -14.15 -7.24 -16.91
C ALA A 53 -12.88 -7.14 -17.78
N LEU A 54 -11.84 -7.86 -17.41
CA LEU A 54 -10.70 -8.09 -18.31
C LEU A 54 -11.09 -9.05 -19.44
N SER A 55 -10.66 -8.71 -20.65
CA SER A 55 -10.69 -9.62 -21.78
C SER A 55 -9.59 -10.68 -21.66
N GLN A 56 -9.80 -11.82 -22.31
CA GLN A 56 -8.78 -12.88 -22.42
C GLN A 56 -7.46 -12.35 -23.00
N LYS A 57 -7.55 -11.44 -23.98
CA LYS A 57 -6.38 -10.80 -24.59
C LYS A 57 -5.58 -9.96 -23.59
N GLU A 58 -6.25 -9.17 -22.74
CA GLU A 58 -5.55 -8.38 -21.72
C GLU A 58 -4.84 -9.27 -20.69
N ILE A 59 -5.42 -10.42 -20.35
CA ILE A 59 -4.80 -11.41 -19.45
C ILE A 59 -3.56 -12.01 -20.11
N GLU A 60 -3.64 -12.39 -21.39
CA GLU A 60 -2.50 -12.91 -22.16
C GLU A 60 -1.37 -11.87 -22.27
N GLU A 61 -1.70 -10.61 -22.57
CA GLU A 61 -0.72 -9.52 -22.64
C GLU A 61 -0.01 -9.26 -21.30
N ILE A 62 -0.70 -9.47 -20.16
CA ILE A 62 -0.06 -9.41 -18.83
C ILE A 62 0.96 -10.55 -18.69
N TYR A 63 0.58 -11.79 -19.02
CA TYR A 63 1.49 -12.93 -18.89
C TYR A 63 2.73 -12.78 -19.77
N GLU A 64 2.56 -12.35 -21.02
CA GLU A 64 3.68 -12.08 -21.92
C GLU A 64 4.59 -10.98 -21.37
N ALA A 65 4.03 -9.86 -20.91
CA ALA A 65 4.84 -8.75 -20.40
C ALA A 65 5.55 -9.05 -19.08
N THR A 66 5.13 -10.10 -18.37
CA THR A 66 5.65 -10.48 -17.05
C THR A 66 6.33 -11.84 -17.04
N GLU A 67 6.76 -12.35 -18.21
CA GLU A 67 7.36 -13.68 -18.36
C GLU A 67 8.59 -13.92 -17.44
N ALA A 68 9.30 -12.85 -17.07
CA ALA A 68 10.44 -12.90 -16.16
C ALA A 68 10.06 -13.11 -14.68
N PHE A 69 8.77 -13.07 -14.33
CA PHE A 69 8.27 -13.18 -12.96
C PHE A 69 7.58 -14.53 -12.72
N THR A 70 7.71 -15.03 -11.50
CA THR A 70 6.87 -16.14 -11.02
C THR A 70 5.51 -15.60 -10.59
N ILE A 71 4.44 -16.14 -11.15
CA ILE A 71 3.07 -15.72 -10.83
C ILE A 71 2.54 -16.53 -9.65
N GLN A 72 1.97 -15.84 -8.66
CA GLN A 72 1.25 -16.44 -7.54
C GLN A 72 -0.07 -15.72 -7.31
N ALA A 73 -1.11 -16.46 -6.94
CA ALA A 73 -2.36 -15.86 -6.52
C ALA A 73 -2.68 -16.28 -5.09
N GLN A 74 -3.15 -15.32 -4.30
CA GLN A 74 -3.56 -15.55 -2.92
C GLN A 74 -4.86 -14.80 -2.65
N THR A 75 -5.67 -15.33 -1.75
CA THR A 75 -6.75 -14.58 -1.10
C THR A 75 -6.18 -13.56 -0.11
N GLU A 76 -7.01 -12.64 0.38
CA GLU A 76 -6.61 -11.71 1.44
C GLU A 76 -6.20 -12.41 2.75
N ASP A 77 -6.77 -13.58 3.04
CA ASP A 77 -6.41 -14.43 4.20
C ASP A 77 -5.19 -15.34 3.94
N GLY A 78 -4.47 -15.13 2.82
CA GLY A 78 -3.21 -15.82 2.52
C GLY A 78 -3.36 -17.27 2.04
N LYS A 79 -4.56 -17.70 1.65
CA LYS A 79 -4.76 -19.00 1.00
C LYS A 79 -4.32 -18.90 -0.46
N TYR A 80 -3.49 -19.85 -0.89
CA TYR A 80 -3.10 -19.95 -2.29
C TYR A 80 -4.31 -20.31 -3.16
N LEU A 81 -4.45 -19.58 -4.25
CA LEU A 81 -5.41 -19.84 -5.32
C LEU A 81 -4.64 -20.23 -6.58
N ASN A 82 -5.30 -20.96 -7.48
CA ASN A 82 -4.86 -20.89 -8.86
C ASN A 82 -5.23 -19.52 -9.45
N VAL A 83 -4.47 -19.04 -10.45
CA VAL A 83 -4.65 -17.69 -11.00
C VAL A 83 -6.05 -17.51 -11.60
N SER A 84 -6.61 -18.55 -12.22
CA SER A 84 -7.97 -18.52 -12.79
C SER A 84 -9.04 -18.22 -11.73
N GLN A 85 -8.98 -18.90 -10.58
CA GLN A 85 -9.88 -18.67 -9.45
C GLN A 85 -9.75 -17.25 -8.91
N ALA A 86 -8.52 -16.74 -8.80
CA ALA A 86 -8.28 -15.39 -8.31
C ALA A 86 -8.84 -14.32 -9.27
N LEU A 87 -8.72 -14.53 -10.57
CA LEU A 87 -9.34 -13.66 -11.59
C LEU A 87 -10.87 -13.76 -11.55
N GLU A 88 -11.44 -14.94 -11.34
CA GLU A 88 -12.89 -15.12 -11.27
C GLU A 88 -13.53 -14.32 -10.13
N ILE A 89 -12.93 -14.39 -8.93
CA ILE A 89 -13.46 -13.73 -7.72
C ILE A 89 -13.03 -12.27 -7.58
N GLY A 90 -12.00 -11.85 -8.31
CA GLY A 90 -11.34 -10.56 -8.08
C GLY A 90 -10.39 -10.63 -6.89
N SER A 91 -9.09 -10.75 -7.15
CA SER A 91 -8.07 -10.80 -6.10
C SER A 91 -6.73 -10.24 -6.59
N TYR A 92 -5.76 -10.15 -5.68
CA TYR A 92 -4.40 -9.84 -6.05
C TYR A 92 -3.71 -11.03 -6.75
N ILE A 93 -3.18 -10.75 -7.93
CA ILE A 93 -2.19 -11.58 -8.61
C ILE A 93 -0.81 -11.00 -8.33
N GLY A 94 0.06 -11.80 -7.72
CA GLY A 94 1.44 -11.48 -7.41
C GLY A 94 2.40 -11.94 -8.51
N PHE A 95 3.39 -11.11 -8.78
CA PHE A 95 4.48 -11.31 -9.73
C PHE A 95 5.79 -11.19 -8.94
N LEU A 96 6.40 -12.33 -8.67
CA LEU A 96 7.58 -12.45 -7.81
C LEU A 96 8.82 -12.55 -8.68
N ASN A 97 9.83 -11.73 -8.37
CA ASN A 97 11.11 -11.84 -9.04
C ASN A 97 11.84 -13.12 -8.56
N PRO A 98 12.11 -14.10 -9.44
CA PRO A 98 12.79 -15.33 -9.07
C PRO A 98 14.27 -15.12 -8.72
N ASP A 99 14.89 -14.05 -9.23
CA ASP A 99 16.31 -13.76 -9.08
C ASP A 99 16.59 -12.87 -7.85
N ILE A 100 15.63 -12.75 -6.93
CA ILE A 100 15.82 -11.96 -5.72
C ILE A 100 16.81 -12.67 -4.79
N GLY A 101 18.08 -12.29 -4.89
CA GLY A 101 19.16 -12.87 -4.09
C GLY A 101 18.93 -12.74 -2.58
N GLU A 102 19.71 -13.52 -1.80
CA GLU A 102 19.72 -13.42 -0.34
C GLU A 102 19.84 -11.96 0.11
N LYS A 103 19.11 -11.58 1.16
CA LYS A 103 19.24 -10.24 1.75
C LYS A 103 20.69 -10.07 2.19
N PRO A 104 21.48 -9.16 1.59
CA PRO A 104 22.84 -8.89 2.05
C PRO A 104 22.81 -8.55 3.54
N THR A 105 23.74 -9.13 4.30
CA THR A 105 23.86 -8.94 5.74
C THR A 105 24.04 -7.46 6.05
N GLY A 106 23.10 -6.86 6.77
CA GLY A 106 23.10 -5.41 7.06
C GLY A 106 22.06 -4.58 6.30
N LEU A 107 21.31 -5.17 5.35
CA LEU A 107 20.18 -4.53 4.65
C LEU A 107 18.82 -4.73 5.33
N ASN A 108 18.83 -5.00 6.63
CA ASN A 108 17.66 -4.65 7.44
C ASN A 108 17.37 -3.16 7.20
N TYR A 109 16.11 -2.74 7.11
CA TYR A 109 15.71 -1.32 7.01
C TYR A 109 15.88 -0.67 5.61
N ARG A 110 15.67 -1.42 4.52
CA ARG A 110 15.73 -0.84 3.16
C ARG A 110 14.59 -1.25 2.23
N GLN A 111 13.62 -2.03 2.68
CA GLN A 111 12.46 -2.30 1.86
C GLN A 111 11.49 -1.13 1.86
N ARG A 112 11.05 -0.78 0.65
CA ARG A 112 9.99 0.18 0.41
C ARG A 112 8.90 -0.48 -0.40
N ARG A 113 7.71 0.11 -0.28
CA ARG A 113 6.58 -0.18 -1.14
C ARG A 113 6.13 1.08 -1.88
N ILE A 114 5.71 0.88 -3.11
CA ILE A 114 4.95 1.85 -3.89
C ILE A 114 3.53 1.30 -4.03
N VAL A 115 2.53 2.14 -3.77
CA VAL A 115 1.12 1.87 -4.03
C VAL A 115 0.64 2.74 -5.18
N ILE A 116 -0.12 2.14 -6.09
CA ILE A 116 -0.65 2.80 -7.28
C ILE A 116 -2.17 2.63 -7.23
N ASN A 117 -2.90 3.74 -7.12
CA ASN A 117 -4.36 3.75 -7.17
C ASN A 117 -4.84 4.18 -8.56
N LEU A 118 -5.74 3.39 -9.12
CA LEU A 118 -6.18 3.48 -10.50
C LEU A 118 -7.71 3.39 -10.58
N THR A 119 -8.27 4.09 -11.56
CA THR A 119 -9.72 4.16 -11.77
C THR A 119 -10.30 2.93 -12.48
N SER A 120 -9.48 2.13 -13.17
CA SER A 120 -9.92 0.98 -13.98
C SER A 120 -8.91 -0.16 -14.08
N GLN A 121 -9.40 -1.37 -14.39
CA GLN A 121 -8.54 -2.53 -14.64
C GLN A 121 -7.66 -2.35 -15.89
N GLN A 122 -8.14 -1.63 -16.91
CA GLN A 122 -7.38 -1.32 -18.13
C GLN A 122 -6.13 -0.47 -17.83
N ALA A 123 -6.26 0.51 -16.93
CA ALA A 123 -5.11 1.25 -16.43
C ALA A 123 -4.13 0.33 -15.69
N ALA A 124 -4.65 -0.61 -14.89
CA ALA A 124 -3.83 -1.58 -14.19
C ALA A 124 -3.08 -2.53 -15.14
N VAL A 125 -3.69 -2.96 -16.24
CA VAL A 125 -3.02 -3.73 -17.31
C VAL A 125 -1.83 -2.95 -17.87
N ARG A 126 -2.02 -1.67 -18.23
CA ARG A 126 -0.93 -0.81 -18.76
C ARG A 126 0.22 -0.67 -17.76
N ALA A 127 -0.11 -0.32 -16.53
CA ALA A 127 0.89 -0.20 -15.46
C ALA A 127 1.62 -1.52 -15.20
N THR A 128 0.91 -2.65 -15.24
CA THR A 128 1.48 -4.00 -15.07
C THR A 128 2.48 -4.33 -16.17
N LYS A 129 2.14 -4.05 -17.43
CA LYS A 129 3.05 -4.26 -18.56
C LYS A 129 4.31 -3.38 -18.45
N ALA A 130 4.14 -2.14 -18.01
CA ALA A 130 5.26 -1.23 -17.76
C ALA A 130 6.18 -1.74 -16.64
N LEU A 131 5.62 -2.23 -15.53
CA LEU A 131 6.38 -2.87 -14.46
C LEU A 131 7.10 -4.14 -14.96
N GLY A 132 6.43 -4.96 -15.77
CA GLY A 132 7.01 -6.15 -16.40
C GLY A 132 8.24 -5.83 -17.24
N SER A 133 8.19 -4.73 -18.00
CA SER A 133 9.32 -4.28 -18.85
C SER A 133 10.60 -3.95 -18.07
N LEU A 134 10.48 -3.61 -16.77
CA LEU A 134 11.63 -3.32 -15.91
C LEU A 134 12.52 -4.55 -15.68
N SER A 135 12.04 -5.76 -15.98
CA SER A 135 12.86 -6.98 -15.97
C SER A 135 14.05 -6.93 -16.92
N SER A 136 13.95 -6.14 -17.99
CA SER A 136 15.05 -5.91 -18.94
C SER A 136 16.14 -4.98 -18.39
N ASP A 137 15.83 -4.18 -17.37
CA ASP A 137 16.77 -3.29 -16.71
C ASP A 137 17.40 -3.99 -15.49
N LYS A 138 18.60 -4.55 -15.70
CA LYS A 138 19.33 -5.27 -14.65
C LYS A 138 19.62 -4.45 -13.39
N THR A 139 19.66 -3.12 -13.49
CA THR A 139 19.91 -2.23 -12.33
C THR A 139 18.68 -2.00 -11.48
N VAL A 140 17.49 -2.23 -12.04
CA VAL A 140 16.20 -2.11 -11.34
C VAL A 140 15.72 -3.49 -10.93
N PHE A 141 15.79 -4.48 -11.83
CA PHE A 141 15.24 -5.80 -11.62
C PHE A 141 15.89 -6.51 -10.42
N SER A 142 17.20 -6.36 -10.20
CA SER A 142 17.89 -6.96 -9.04
C SER A 142 17.31 -6.55 -7.67
N ASP A 143 16.69 -5.37 -7.60
CA ASP A 143 16.12 -4.82 -6.38
C ASP A 143 14.58 -4.76 -6.40
N LEU A 144 13.95 -4.97 -7.55
CA LEU A 144 12.51 -5.16 -7.69
C LEU A 144 12.14 -6.57 -7.20
N MET A 145 11.55 -6.65 -6.01
CA MET A 145 11.28 -7.93 -5.34
C MET A 145 10.04 -8.61 -5.87
N GLN A 146 8.94 -7.87 -5.92
CA GLN A 146 7.66 -8.36 -6.37
C GLN A 146 6.72 -7.18 -6.59
N PHE A 147 5.66 -7.40 -7.35
CA PHE A 147 4.49 -6.54 -7.30
C PHE A 147 3.23 -7.38 -7.33
N LYS A 148 2.12 -6.82 -6.86
CA LYS A 148 0.81 -7.45 -6.91
C LYS A 148 -0.22 -6.50 -7.47
N VAL A 149 -1.16 -7.03 -8.24
CA VAL A 149 -2.15 -6.28 -9.01
C VAL A 149 -3.52 -6.87 -8.72
N PHE A 150 -4.48 -6.05 -8.30
CA PHE A 150 -5.86 -6.48 -8.09
C PHE A 150 -6.59 -6.57 -9.43
N LEU A 151 -7.03 -7.77 -9.83
CA LEU A 151 -7.62 -8.03 -11.15
C LEU A 151 -8.83 -8.95 -11.04
N SER A 152 -9.79 -8.78 -11.94
CA SER A 152 -10.92 -9.67 -12.14
C SER A 152 -11.27 -9.86 -13.62
N ALA A 153 -11.52 -11.11 -14.01
CA ALA A 153 -12.10 -11.49 -15.30
C ALA A 153 -13.64 -11.39 -15.29
N THR A 154 -14.25 -10.98 -14.18
CA THR A 154 -15.68 -10.82 -14.01
C THR A 154 -16.00 -9.36 -13.70
N ALA A 155 -17.02 -8.80 -14.35
CA ALA A 155 -17.49 -7.45 -14.06
C ALA A 155 -18.20 -7.43 -12.69
N GLN A 156 -17.79 -6.51 -11.82
CA GLN A 156 -18.31 -6.35 -10.46
C GLN A 156 -18.51 -4.85 -10.14
N PRO A 157 -19.47 -4.17 -10.81
CA PRO A 157 -19.59 -2.71 -10.76
C PRO A 157 -19.96 -2.13 -9.39
N THR A 158 -20.46 -2.95 -8.47
CA THR A 158 -20.88 -2.55 -7.12
C THR A 158 -19.89 -2.99 -6.04
N THR A 159 -18.81 -3.66 -6.41
CA THR A 159 -17.83 -4.15 -5.44
C THR A 159 -16.87 -3.03 -5.07
N GLU A 160 -16.80 -2.73 -3.77
CA GLU A 160 -15.76 -1.89 -3.20
C GLU A 160 -14.44 -2.66 -3.19
N VAL A 161 -13.37 -1.98 -3.57
CA VAL A 161 -12.02 -2.57 -3.59
C VAL A 161 -11.04 -1.64 -2.89
N LYS A 162 -9.89 -2.18 -2.52
CA LYS A 162 -8.84 -1.40 -1.85
C LYS A 162 -8.29 -0.28 -2.74
N ASN A 163 -7.87 0.81 -2.12
CA ASN A 163 -7.18 1.94 -2.76
C ASN A 163 -5.87 1.51 -3.45
N ASP A 164 -5.15 0.53 -2.93
CA ASP A 164 -3.88 0.09 -3.48
C ASP A 164 -4.04 -0.99 -4.56
N LYS A 165 -4.57 -0.60 -5.73
CA LYS A 165 -4.83 -1.49 -6.88
C LYS A 165 -3.57 -2.25 -7.31
N ILE A 166 -2.42 -1.58 -7.26
CA ILE A 166 -1.10 -2.22 -7.43
C ILE A 166 -0.23 -1.88 -6.22
N VAL A 167 0.51 -2.88 -5.73
CA VAL A 167 1.55 -2.70 -4.71
C VAL A 167 2.86 -3.28 -5.22
N VAL A 168 3.89 -2.46 -5.31
CA VAL A 168 5.24 -2.82 -5.74
C VAL A 168 6.17 -2.81 -4.54
N TYR A 169 6.98 -3.85 -4.37
CA TYR A 169 7.95 -4.01 -3.30
C TYR A 169 9.36 -4.04 -3.88
N TYR A 170 10.26 -3.24 -3.31
CA TYR A 170 11.63 -3.17 -3.78
C TYR A 170 12.60 -2.83 -2.64
N ARG A 171 13.89 -3.10 -2.88
CA ARG A 171 14.99 -2.73 -1.99
C ARG A 171 15.56 -1.39 -2.44
N VAL A 172 15.84 -0.51 -1.49
CA VAL A 172 16.70 0.66 -1.75
C VAL A 172 18.14 0.16 -1.85
N GLY A 173 18.70 0.15 -3.05
CA GLY A 173 20.01 -0.44 -3.37
C GLY A 173 21.20 0.14 -2.58
N ASP A 174 22.37 -0.49 -2.73
CA ASP A 174 23.63 -0.18 -2.01
C ASP A 174 24.40 1.06 -2.52
N GLN A 175 23.77 1.89 -3.34
CA GLN A 175 24.38 3.10 -3.88
C GLN A 175 24.69 4.07 -2.71
N MET A 176 25.92 4.03 -2.21
CA MET A 176 26.44 4.98 -1.23
C MET A 176 26.61 6.36 -1.87
N GLU A 177 26.26 7.38 -1.08
CA GLU A 177 26.41 8.82 -1.34
C GLU A 177 25.41 9.46 -2.31
N GLY A 178 24.22 9.78 -1.76
CA GLY A 178 23.36 10.86 -2.23
C GLY A 178 21.92 10.45 -2.46
N ASP A 179 21.10 10.41 -1.39
CA ASP A 179 19.62 10.57 -1.27
C ASP A 179 18.62 10.10 -2.38
N ALA A 180 19.05 9.56 -3.51
CA ALA A 180 18.21 9.27 -4.66
C ALA A 180 17.69 7.83 -4.60
N ASP A 181 16.37 7.69 -4.52
CA ASP A 181 15.67 6.41 -4.59
C ASP A 181 15.60 5.94 -6.04
N TYR A 182 16.75 5.56 -6.62
CA TYR A 182 16.85 5.27 -8.05
C TYR A 182 15.85 4.20 -8.51
N VAL A 183 15.72 3.10 -7.76
CA VAL A 183 14.79 2.00 -8.09
C VAL A 183 13.34 2.51 -8.00
N GLY A 184 13.00 3.21 -6.91
CA GLY A 184 11.68 3.81 -6.74
C GLY A 184 11.33 4.80 -7.85
N ASP A 185 12.28 5.67 -8.23
CA ASP A 185 12.10 6.67 -9.29
C ASP A 185 11.90 6.02 -10.66
N ARG A 186 12.62 4.93 -10.97
CA ARG A 186 12.43 4.18 -12.23
C ARG A 186 11.08 3.47 -12.27
N ILE A 187 10.60 2.93 -11.15
CA ILE A 187 9.25 2.36 -11.03
C ILE A 187 8.19 3.46 -11.25
N VAL A 188 8.33 4.59 -10.57
CA VAL A 188 7.40 5.74 -10.69
C VAL A 188 7.36 6.26 -12.13
N ALA A 189 8.51 6.40 -12.79
CA ALA A 189 8.59 6.86 -14.17
C ALA A 189 7.90 5.87 -15.12
N ALA A 190 8.26 4.58 -15.06
CA ALA A 190 7.67 3.57 -15.94
C ALA A 190 6.15 3.50 -15.84
N VAL A 191 5.62 3.56 -14.61
CA VAL A 191 4.16 3.58 -14.39
C VAL A 191 3.55 4.88 -14.91
N THR A 192 4.12 6.04 -14.55
CA THR A 192 3.59 7.35 -14.95
C THR A 192 3.51 7.48 -16.47
N ASP A 193 4.54 7.03 -17.20
CA ASP A 193 4.60 7.08 -18.67
C ASP A 193 3.58 6.14 -19.33
N ALA A 194 3.13 5.10 -18.62
CA ALA A 194 2.13 4.15 -19.11
C ALA A 194 0.67 4.58 -18.83
N LEU A 195 0.46 5.52 -17.90
CA LEU A 195 -0.87 6.01 -17.56
C LEU A 195 -1.32 7.10 -18.53
N GLN A 196 -2.62 7.12 -18.78
CA GLN A 196 -3.31 8.12 -19.57
C GLN A 196 -4.04 9.12 -18.65
N GLU A 197 -4.46 10.24 -19.23
CA GLU A 197 -5.32 11.19 -18.52
C GLU A 197 -6.60 10.50 -18.05
N GLY A 198 -6.93 10.63 -16.75
CA GLY A 198 -8.09 9.97 -16.12
C GLY A 198 -7.84 8.58 -15.52
N ASP A 199 -6.65 8.00 -15.72
CA ASP A 199 -6.31 6.70 -15.12
C ASP A 199 -6.03 6.79 -13.61
N ALA A 200 -5.51 7.94 -13.17
CA ALA A 200 -5.11 8.16 -11.80
C ALA A 200 -6.32 8.38 -10.89
N ASP A 201 -6.44 7.55 -9.85
CA ASP A 201 -7.31 7.86 -8.72
C ASP A 201 -6.48 8.53 -7.63
N GLU A 202 -6.79 9.80 -7.35
CA GLU A 202 -6.08 10.60 -6.35
C GLU A 202 -6.52 10.29 -4.91
N THR A 203 -7.42 9.34 -4.72
CA THR A 203 -7.77 8.80 -3.40
C THR A 203 -6.60 8.00 -2.85
N VAL A 204 -5.75 8.66 -2.08
CA VAL A 204 -4.58 8.02 -1.47
C VAL A 204 -4.92 7.56 -0.06
N THR A 205 -4.57 6.32 0.28
CA THR A 205 -4.62 5.80 1.65
C THR A 205 -3.83 6.70 2.62
N PRO A 206 -4.35 7.02 3.81
CA PRO A 206 -3.62 7.79 4.81
C PRO A 206 -2.22 7.23 5.13
N PHE A 207 -1.33 8.12 5.56
CA PHE A 207 0.04 7.84 5.98
C PHE A 207 1.05 7.41 4.91
N TYR A 208 0.66 7.19 3.66
CA TYR A 208 1.63 7.08 2.54
C TYR A 208 2.17 8.45 2.14
N SER A 209 3.35 8.56 1.53
CA SER A 209 3.79 9.82 0.93
C SER A 209 3.49 9.82 -0.57
N GLN A 210 2.68 10.78 -1.03
CA GLN A 210 2.37 10.94 -2.45
C GLN A 210 3.61 11.41 -3.24
N VAL A 211 3.87 10.76 -4.37
CA VAL A 211 4.94 11.10 -5.33
C VAL A 211 4.35 11.73 -6.59
N SER A 212 3.28 11.14 -7.13
CA SER A 212 2.49 11.62 -8.27
C SER A 212 0.99 11.35 -8.01
N PRO A 213 0.05 11.84 -8.84
CA PRO A 213 -1.40 11.73 -8.60
C PRO A 213 -1.87 10.34 -8.15
N ALA A 214 -1.49 9.28 -8.86
CA ALA A 214 -1.85 7.90 -8.56
C ALA A 214 -0.88 7.18 -7.60
N ILE A 215 0.34 7.71 -7.43
CA ILE A 215 1.47 6.93 -6.91
C ILE A 215 1.94 7.49 -5.57
N SER A 216 1.97 6.62 -4.57
CA SER A 216 2.47 6.93 -3.24
C SER A 216 3.43 5.87 -2.73
N TRP A 217 4.24 6.19 -1.73
CA TRP A 217 5.25 5.27 -1.20
C TRP A 217 5.29 5.25 0.33
N ALA A 218 5.83 4.17 0.87
CA ALA A 218 6.19 4.05 2.27
C ALA A 218 7.31 3.02 2.49
N GLU A 219 7.99 3.08 3.63
CA GLU A 219 8.85 2.01 4.11
C GLU A 219 8.03 0.78 4.53
N GLU A 220 8.56 -0.43 4.30
CA GLU A 220 7.89 -1.66 4.69
C GLU A 220 8.02 -1.92 6.20
N PRO A 221 6.93 -2.03 6.99
CA PRO A 221 7.01 -2.08 8.44
C PRO A 221 7.76 -3.30 9.00
N VAL A 222 7.73 -4.43 8.28
CA VAL A 222 8.36 -5.70 8.72
C VAL A 222 9.87 -5.56 8.94
N ASP A 223 10.50 -4.61 8.23
CA ASP A 223 11.92 -4.36 8.38
C ASP A 223 12.23 -3.55 9.65
N TYR A 224 11.32 -2.68 10.10
CA TYR A 224 11.58 -1.65 11.13
C TYR A 224 10.97 -1.93 12.50
N ILE A 225 9.83 -2.61 12.57
CA ILE A 225 9.10 -2.78 13.84
C ILE A 225 9.41 -4.16 14.42
N GLN A 226 10.06 -4.18 15.59
CA GLN A 226 10.36 -5.42 16.30
C GLN A 226 9.07 -6.16 16.69
N GLY A 227 9.05 -7.49 16.54
CA GLY A 227 7.86 -8.32 16.78
C GLY A 227 6.94 -8.47 15.56
N LEU A 228 7.05 -7.59 14.54
CA LEU A 228 6.32 -7.79 13.29
C LEU A 228 6.90 -8.96 12.47
N ARG A 229 8.21 -9.15 12.39
CA ARG A 229 8.82 -10.24 11.56
C ARG A 229 8.25 -11.67 11.73
N GLN A 230 7.50 -11.95 12.80
CA GLN A 230 6.93 -13.25 13.13
C GLN A 230 5.41 -13.38 12.92
N SER A 231 4.68 -12.32 12.56
CA SER A 231 3.22 -12.36 12.39
C SER A 231 2.78 -12.28 10.92
N LYS A 232 1.69 -12.97 10.58
CA LYS A 232 1.20 -13.16 9.20
C LYS A 232 0.35 -12.00 8.66
N ASP A 233 -0.14 -11.10 9.53
CA ASP A 233 -1.11 -10.06 9.18
C ASP A 233 -0.48 -8.66 9.22
N GLN A 234 0.35 -8.31 8.23
CA GLN A 234 1.28 -7.15 8.37
C GLN A 234 1.40 -6.24 7.17
N SER A 235 0.28 -5.97 6.50
CA SER A 235 0.29 -4.87 5.55
C SER A 235 0.61 -3.55 6.26
N PHE A 236 1.27 -2.63 5.55
CA PHE A 236 1.51 -1.27 6.03
C PHE A 236 0.28 -0.62 6.68
N THR A 237 -0.86 -0.71 5.97
CA THR A 237 -2.14 -0.15 6.42
C THR A 237 -2.61 -0.79 7.73
N TRP A 238 -2.51 -2.12 7.84
CA TRP A 238 -2.89 -2.84 9.06
C TRP A 238 -2.02 -2.44 10.25
N THR A 239 -0.71 -2.33 10.06
CA THR A 239 0.19 -1.87 11.13
C THR A 239 -0.23 -0.51 11.68
N ARG A 240 -0.55 0.46 10.81
CA ARG A 240 -1.00 1.79 11.25
C ARG A 240 -2.34 1.70 11.97
N ALA A 241 -3.29 0.93 11.44
CA ALA A 241 -4.59 0.72 12.07
C ALA A 241 -4.48 0.07 13.46
N ALA A 242 -3.61 -0.93 13.61
CA ALA A 242 -3.36 -1.61 14.88
C ALA A 242 -2.70 -0.70 15.92
N VAL A 243 -1.70 0.10 15.51
CA VAL A 243 -1.06 1.09 16.40
C VAL A 243 -2.08 2.11 16.88
N ILE A 244 -2.86 2.70 15.97
CA ILE A 244 -3.90 3.66 16.32
C ILE A 244 -4.91 3.00 17.28
N ALA A 245 -5.43 1.82 16.96
CA ALA A 245 -6.36 1.11 17.83
C ALA A 245 -5.79 0.88 19.24
N SER A 246 -4.50 0.53 19.35
CA SER A 246 -3.81 0.34 20.63
C SER A 246 -3.75 1.63 21.45
N LEU A 247 -3.35 2.74 20.80
CA LEU A 247 -3.30 4.07 21.42
C LEU A 247 -4.67 4.52 21.93
N LEU A 248 -5.73 4.32 21.14
CA LEU A 248 -7.09 4.71 21.52
C LEU A 248 -7.64 3.86 22.67
N LYS A 249 -7.34 2.55 22.70
CA LYS A 249 -7.75 1.66 23.80
C LYS A 249 -7.06 2.00 25.12
N GLY A 250 -5.79 2.37 25.06
CA GLY A 250 -4.98 2.68 26.23
C GLY A 250 -5.22 4.07 26.81
N HIS A 251 -5.97 4.94 26.10
CA HIS A 251 -6.18 6.32 26.52
C HIS A 251 -7.45 6.49 27.35
N ALA A 252 -7.28 6.85 28.63
CA ALA A 252 -8.38 7.04 29.57
C ALA A 252 -8.94 8.46 29.59
N GLU A 253 -8.18 9.46 29.12
CA GLU A 253 -8.59 10.86 29.19
C GLU A 253 -9.59 11.23 28.07
N PRO A 254 -10.50 12.19 28.30
CA PRO A 254 -11.41 12.66 27.27
C PRO A 254 -10.67 13.38 26.13
N VAL A 255 -10.96 13.01 24.88
CA VAL A 255 -10.42 13.68 23.68
C VAL A 255 -11.44 14.70 23.15
N ARG A 256 -11.11 15.99 23.21
CA ARG A 256 -12.08 17.08 23.00
C ARG A 256 -12.18 17.55 21.55
N SER A 257 -11.29 17.13 20.68
CA SER A 257 -11.24 17.56 19.27
C SER A 257 -10.46 16.57 18.38
N ALA A 258 -10.66 16.69 17.07
CA ALA A 258 -9.88 15.95 16.07
C ALA A 258 -8.38 16.33 16.11
N GLU A 259 -8.05 17.59 16.42
CA GLU A 259 -6.68 18.07 16.55
C GLU A 259 -6.00 17.52 17.81
N GLU A 260 -6.75 17.30 18.88
CA GLU A 260 -6.26 16.60 20.08
C GLU A 260 -6.02 15.12 19.78
N LEU A 261 -6.96 14.47 19.08
CA LEU A 261 -6.80 13.09 18.62
C LEU A 261 -5.57 12.92 17.72
N GLN A 262 -5.37 13.83 16.75
CA GLN A 262 -4.21 13.84 15.89
C GLN A 262 -2.92 13.89 16.71
N ARG A 263 -2.80 14.85 17.64
CA ARG A 263 -1.62 14.99 18.49
C ARG A 263 -1.34 13.75 19.33
N LEU A 264 -2.40 13.12 19.86
CA LEU A 264 -2.30 11.87 20.60
C LEU A 264 -1.76 10.74 19.73
N ILE A 265 -2.31 10.57 18.54
CA ILE A 265 -1.86 9.52 17.61
C ILE A 265 -0.43 9.79 17.17
N GLU A 266 -0.12 11.00 16.70
CA GLU A 266 1.23 11.36 16.26
C GLU A 266 2.27 11.15 17.37
N ALA A 267 1.99 11.58 18.60
CA ALA A 267 2.90 11.36 19.73
C ALA A 267 3.12 9.86 19.99
N GLY A 268 2.05 9.06 19.97
CA GLY A 268 2.12 7.62 20.23
C GLY A 268 2.74 6.80 19.11
N LEU A 269 2.73 7.26 17.85
CA LEU A 269 3.36 6.55 16.73
C LEU A 269 4.85 6.26 16.99
N GLY A 270 5.55 7.17 17.66
CA GLY A 270 6.97 7.04 17.98
C GLY A 270 7.27 5.81 18.86
N ASP A 271 6.38 5.48 19.79
CA ASP A 271 6.54 4.34 20.70
C ASP A 271 6.48 2.99 19.95
N PHE A 272 5.90 2.98 18.75
CA PHE A 272 5.82 1.83 17.87
C PHE A 272 6.84 1.88 16.73
N GLY A 273 7.83 2.79 16.81
CA GLY A 273 8.87 2.95 15.80
C GLY A 273 8.41 3.63 14.52
N VAL A 274 7.24 4.27 14.48
CA VAL A 274 6.75 5.02 13.31
C VAL A 274 7.08 6.51 13.49
N MET A 275 7.56 7.20 12.44
CA MET A 275 7.89 8.62 12.55
C MET A 275 6.62 9.48 12.73
N PRO A 276 6.43 10.21 13.86
CA PRO A 276 5.20 10.95 14.19
C PRO A 276 4.64 11.85 13.09
N LYS A 277 5.49 12.63 12.43
CA LYS A 277 5.10 13.61 11.40
C LYS A 277 5.38 13.15 9.96
N LYS A 278 5.89 11.94 9.80
CA LYS A 278 6.22 11.32 8.51
C LYS A 278 5.87 9.83 8.56
N PRO A 279 4.60 9.47 8.77
CA PRO A 279 4.21 8.10 9.12
C PRO A 279 4.39 7.08 7.98
N HIS A 280 4.80 7.52 6.79
CA HIS A 280 5.33 6.68 5.71
C HIS A 280 6.74 6.15 6.01
N ARG A 281 7.40 6.66 7.06
CA ARG A 281 8.73 6.26 7.53
C ARG A 281 8.70 5.73 8.96
N HIS A 282 9.79 5.11 9.36
CA HIS A 282 10.02 4.55 10.68
C HIS A 282 11.26 5.18 11.33
N LEU A 283 11.28 5.20 12.65
CA LEU A 283 12.46 5.56 13.42
C LEU A 283 13.47 4.42 13.24
N GLY A 284 14.60 4.69 12.59
CA GLY A 284 15.67 3.70 12.42
C GLY A 284 16.09 3.17 13.79
N LEU A 285 16.16 1.84 13.93
CA LEU A 285 16.68 1.17 15.12
C LEU A 285 18.21 1.13 15.10
#